data_AF-A0A3B8II58-F1
#
_entry.id   AF-A0A3B8II58-F1
#
_cell.length_a   1.000
_cell.length_b   1.000
_cell.length_c   1.000
_cell.angle_alpha   90.00
_cell.angle_beta   90.00
_cell.angle_gamma   90.00
#
_symmetry.space_group_name_H-M   'P 1'
#
loop_
_entity.id
_entity.type
_entity.pdbx_description
1 polymer ?
#
loop_
_entity_poly.entity_id
_entity_poly.type
_entity_poly.pdbx_seq_one_letter_code
_entity_poly.pdbx_strand_id
1 'polypeptide(L)' 'FQDAGALGFHLSTTAAGHFPSLLAVAVPGPFLFCGTVPAELQQAALGMGLDATFAPRLFGFARLPQSEAVA' A
#
# COMPACT_ATOMS: atom_id res chain seq x y z
N PHE A 1 5.40 -2.20 0.02
CA PHE A 1 6.15 -2.19 1.29
C PHE A 1 6.67 -3.59 1.59
N GLN A 2 7.76 -3.72 2.36
CA GLN A 2 8.30 -5.02 2.74
C GLN A 2 7.29 -5.85 3.55
N ASP A 3 6.60 -5.20 4.49
CA ASP A 3 5.57 -5.79 5.34
C ASP A 3 4.54 -4.73 5.77
N ALA A 4 3.59 -5.17 6.61
CA ALA A 4 2.56 -4.31 7.19
C ALA A 4 3.13 -3.26 8.15
N GLY A 5 4.22 -3.54 8.87
CA GLY A 5 4.86 -2.59 9.77
C GLY A 5 5.43 -1.39 9.01
N ALA A 6 6.11 -1.66 7.90
CA ALA A 6 6.63 -0.64 7.00
C ALA A 6 5.49 0.21 6.38
N LEU A 7 4.37 -0.43 6.02
CA LEU A 7 3.19 0.29 5.55
C LEU A 7 2.61 1.20 6.64
N GLY A 8 2.43 0.68 7.86
CA GLY A 8 1.90 1.44 8.99
C GLY A 8 2.76 2.66 9.33
N PHE A 9 4.08 2.50 9.34
CA PHE A 9 5.02 3.61 9.52
C PHE A 9 4.87 4.67 8.43
N HIS A 10 4.74 4.26 7.17
CA HIS A 10 4.53 5.19 6.07
C HIS A 10 3.23 5.99 6.22
N LEU A 11 2.12 5.33 6.58
CA LEU A 11 0.82 6.00 6.78
C LEU A 11 0.88 7.01 7.94
N SER A 12 1.51 6.65 9.05
CA SER A 12 1.55 7.49 10.26
C SER A 12 2.58 8.62 10.23
N THR A 13 3.61 8.53 9.39
CA THR A 13 4.68 9.53 9.33
C THR A 13 4.70 10.26 8.00
N THR A 14 5.12 9.59 6.93
CA THR A 14 5.36 10.20 5.62
C THR A 14 4.06 10.69 4.99
N ALA A 15 3.06 9.82 4.89
CA ALA A 15 1.80 10.18 4.24
C ALA A 15 1.06 11.23 5.08
N ALA A 16 0.94 11.05 6.39
CA ALA A 16 0.32 12.03 7.29
C ALA A 16 1.00 13.41 7.23
N GLY A 17 2.33 13.47 7.13
CA GLY A 17 3.07 14.73 7.10
C GLY A 17 3.07 15.46 5.75
N HIS A 18 2.94 14.74 4.63
CA HIS A 18 3.11 15.32 3.29
C HIS A 18 1.85 15.35 2.44
N PHE A 19 0.88 14.45 2.63
CA PHE A 19 -0.31 14.41 1.78
C PHE A 19 -1.14 15.69 1.80
N PRO A 20 -1.36 16.36 2.95
CA PRO A 20 -2.15 17.59 2.97
C PRO A 20 -1.63 18.69 2.04
N SER A 21 -0.30 18.83 1.89
CA SER A 21 0.27 19.82 0.98
C SER A 21 0.16 19.41 -0.49
N LEU A 22 0.20 18.10 -0.79
CA LEU A 22 -0.04 17.59 -2.14
C LEU A 22 -1.48 17.85 -2.60
N LEU A 23 -2.46 17.76 -1.69
CA LEU A 23 -3.86 18.03 -2.01
C LEU A 23 -4.12 19.49 -2.40
N ALA A 24 -3.22 20.42 -2.08
CA ALA A 24 -3.33 21.81 -2.51
C ALA A 24 -2.98 22.02 -3.99
N VAL A 25 -2.29 21.07 -4.62
CA VAL A 25 -1.74 21.21 -5.99
C VAL A 25 -2.09 20.05 -6.92
N ALA A 26 -2.65 18.95 -6.39
CA ALA A 26 -3.01 17.77 -7.15
C ALA A 26 -4.25 17.07 -6.57
N VAL A 27 -5.02 16.44 -7.46
CA VAL A 27 -6.10 15.52 -7.08
C VAL A 27 -5.53 14.09 -7.19
N PRO A 28 -5.49 13.32 -6.10
CA PRO A 28 -4.96 11.96 -6.16
C PRO A 28 -5.92 11.05 -6.94
N GLY A 29 -5.34 10.10 -7.67
CA GLY A 29 -6.07 8.95 -8.20
C GLY A 29 -6.31 7.87 -7.13
N PRO A 30 -6.81 6.69 -7.51
CA PRO A 30 -7.05 5.59 -6.58
C PRO A 30 -5.75 5.07 -5.97
N PHE A 31 -5.78 4.75 -4.69
CA PHE A 31 -4.67 4.13 -3.97
C PHE A 31 -4.85 2.62 -3.95
N LEU A 32 -3.99 1.90 -4.68
CA LEU A 32 -4.04 0.44 -4.76
C LEU A 32 -3.14 -0.20 -3.71
N PHE A 33 -3.75 -0.85 -2.72
CA PHE A 33 -3.05 -1.62 -1.71
C PHE A 33 -3.09 -3.11 -2.09
N CYS A 34 -1.94 -3.63 -2.50
CA CYS A 34 -1.83 -4.97 -3.06
C CYS A 34 -1.20 -5.94 -2.05
N GLY A 35 -1.91 -7.02 -1.72
CA GLY A 35 -1.50 -8.03 -0.74
C GLY A 35 -2.32 -7.97 0.55
N THR A 36 -1.91 -8.76 1.54
CA THR A 36 -2.61 -8.80 2.83
C THR A 36 -2.31 -7.52 3.62
N VAL A 37 -3.31 -6.65 3.75
CA VAL A 37 -3.25 -5.46 4.60
C VAL A 37 -4.09 -5.70 5.86
N PRO A 38 -3.50 -5.61 7.06
CA PRO A 38 -4.25 -5.73 8.32
C PRO A 38 -5.39 -4.72 8.42
N ALA A 39 -6.49 -5.10 9.07
CA ALA A 39 -7.71 -4.30 9.12
C ALA A 39 -7.48 -2.90 9.68
N GLU A 40 -6.63 -2.77 10.71
CA GLU A 40 -6.26 -1.49 11.31
C GLU A 40 -5.58 -0.54 10.31
N LEU A 41 -4.76 -1.08 9.39
CA LEU A 41 -4.09 -0.28 8.37
C LEU A 41 -5.03 0.06 7.20
N GLN A 42 -6.01 -0.80 6.91
CA GLN A 42 -7.07 -0.45 5.97
C GLN A 42 -7.88 0.74 6.49
N GLN A 43 -8.27 0.70 7.77
CA GLN A 43 -9.00 1.80 8.40
C GLN A 43 -8.15 3.07 8.48
N ALA A 44 -6.85 2.96 8.76
CA ALA A 44 -5.95 4.12 8.73
C ALA A 44 -5.92 4.78 7.34
N ALA A 45 -5.77 4.00 6.28
CA ALA A 45 -5.78 4.52 4.91
C ALA A 45 -7.11 5.18 4.53
N LEU A 46 -8.24 4.56 4.90
CA LEU A 46 -9.58 5.15 4.68
C LEU A 46 -9.79 6.42 5.50
N GLY A 47 -9.33 6.44 6.76
CA GLY A 47 -9.41 7.61 7.65
C GLY A 47 -8.59 8.81 7.18
N MET A 48 -7.58 8.57 6.34
CA MET A 48 -6.82 9.61 5.65
C MET A 48 -7.55 10.20 4.43
N GLY A 49 -8.75 9.71 4.11
CA GLY A 49 -9.54 10.15 2.95
C GLY A 49 -9.00 9.62 1.61
N LEU A 50 -8.20 8.55 1.63
CA LEU A 50 -7.69 7.94 0.42
C LEU A 50 -8.80 7.14 -0.26
N ASP A 51 -8.91 7.26 -1.58
CA ASP A 51 -9.71 6.34 -2.41
C ASP A 51 -9.01 4.98 -2.51
N ALA A 52 -9.01 4.26 -1.37
CA ALA A 52 -8.22 3.07 -1.16
C ALA A 52 -8.95 1.81 -1.65
N THR A 53 -8.31 1.10 -2.58
CA THR A 53 -8.73 -0.23 -3.02
C THR A 53 -7.76 -1.27 -2.46
N PHE A 54 -8.30 -2.21 -1.69
CA PHE A 54 -7.54 -3.35 -1.16
C PHE A 54 -7.75 -4.56 -2.05
N ALA A 55 -6.67 -5.04 -2.64
CA ALA A 55 -6.69 -6.21 -3.50
C ALA A 55 -5.75 -7.28 -2.93
N PRO A 56 -6.07 -8.58 -3.11
CA PRO A 56 -5.07 -9.62 -2.95
C PRO A 56 -3.89 -9.33 -3.89
N ARG A 57 -2.76 -10.02 -3.67
CA ARG A 57 -1.55 -9.84 -4.47
C ARG A 57 -1.92 -9.82 -5.96
N LEU A 58 -1.65 -8.70 -6.63
CA LEU A 58 -1.93 -8.56 -8.06
C LEU A 58 -1.18 -9.67 -8.81
N PHE A 59 -1.92 -10.41 -9.64
CA PHE A 59 -1.38 -11.50 -10.44
C PHE A 59 -0.21 -10.98 -11.31
N GLY A 60 0.86 -11.78 -11.42
CA GLY A 60 2.08 -11.43 -12.15
C GLY A 60 3.14 -12.53 -12.03
N PHE A 61 4.31 -12.33 -12.63
CA PHE A 61 5.42 -13.27 -12.54
C PHE A 61 6.14 -13.12 -11.19
N ALA A 62 6.18 -14.19 -10.41
CA ALA A 62 7.05 -14.27 -9.25
C ALA A 62 8.39 -14.90 -9.67
N ARG A 63 9.50 -14.30 -9.23
CA ARG A 63 10.80 -14.97 -9.32
C ARG A 63 10.76 -16.18 -8.40
N LEU A 64 10.81 -17.38 -8.96
CA LEU A 64 11.02 -18.58 -8.16
C LEU A 64 12.42 -18.53 -7.54
N PRO A 65 12.60 -19.04 -6.31
CA PRO A 65 13.93 -19.30 -5.79
C PRO A 65 14.69 -20.19 -6.79
N GLN A 66 15.98 -19.92 -7.01
CA GLN A 66 16.76 -20.60 -8.06
C GLN A 66 16.83 -22.13 -7.89
N SER A 67 16.44 -22.67 -6.73
CA SER A 67 16.31 -24.10 -6.44
C SER A 67 15.04 -24.75 -7.01
N GLU A 68 14.07 -23.98 -7.51
CA GLU A 68 12.77 -24.48 -8.00
C GLU A 68 12.52 -24.15 -9.47
N ALA A 69 13.51 -23.59 -10.18
CA ALA A 69 13.38 -23.21 -11.59
C ALA A 69 13.54 -24.40 -12.58
N VAL A 70 13.50 -25.64 -12.09
CA VAL A 70 13.62 -26.85 -12.93
C VAL A 70 12.60 -27.90 -12.50
N ALA A 71 11.48 -27.93 -13.23
CA ALA A 71 10.71 -29.14 -13.56
C ALA A 71 9.88 -28.84 -14.81
#